data_AF-A0A3D5RMG7-F1
#
_entry.id   AF-A0A3D5RMG7-F1
#
_cell.length_a   1.000
_cell.length_b   1.000
_cell.length_c   1.000
_cell.angle_alpha   90.00
_cell.angle_beta   90.00
_cell.angle_gamma   90.00
#
_symmetry.space_group_name_H-M   'P 1'
#
loop_
_entity.id
_entity.type
_entity.pdbx_description
1 polymer ?
#
loop_
_entity_poly.entity_id
_entity_poly.type
_entity_poly.pdbx_seq_one_letter_code
_entity_poly.pdbx_strand_id
1 'polypeptide(L)'
;MNKLQQKINYQFKDAALLKLALTHRSMGSNNNERLEFLGDSILGVVISRELYKRFDHVDEGKLSRLRSHLVRGQTLAQLAGKLELSDILILGSGELKSGGFKRESIQADAVEAI
;
A
#
# COMPACT_ATOMS: atom_id res chain seq x y z
N MET A 1 -10.56 -9.89 -5.56
CA MET A 1 -10.18 -10.08 -4.14
C MET A 1 -9.54 -11.44 -3.85
N ASN A 2 -10.12 -12.59 -4.23
CA ASN A 2 -9.45 -13.90 -4.02
C ASN A 2 -8.06 -14.02 -4.67
N LYS A 3 -7.91 -13.55 -5.92
CA LYS A 3 -6.60 -13.49 -6.59
C LYS A 3 -5.57 -12.67 -5.82
N LEU A 4 -5.97 -11.51 -5.28
CA LEU A 4 -5.08 -10.68 -4.46
C LEU A 4 -4.64 -11.44 -3.21
N GLN A 5 -5.56 -12.04 -2.47
CA GLN A 5 -5.26 -12.83 -1.27
C GLN A 5 -4.27 -13.98 -1.55
N GLN A 6 -4.38 -14.62 -2.72
CA GLN A 6 -3.39 -15.61 -3.18
C GLN A 6 -2.03 -14.97 -3.46
N LYS A 7 -1.97 -13.82 -4.15
CA LYS A 7 -0.72 -13.12 -4.46
C LYS A 7 0.03 -12.65 -3.22
N ILE A 8 -0.68 -12.17 -2.19
CA ILE A 8 -0.09 -11.76 -0.91
C ILE A 8 0.11 -12.92 0.07
N ASN A 9 -0.31 -14.14 -0.29
CA ASN A 9 -0.27 -15.33 0.55
C ASN A 9 -0.93 -15.10 1.93
N TYR A 10 -2.05 -14.39 1.95
CA TYR A 10 -2.80 -14.08 3.16
C TYR A 10 -4.30 -14.03 2.89
N GLN A 11 -5.06 -14.77 3.68
CA GLN A 11 -6.52 -14.75 3.65
C GLN A 11 -7.05 -13.89 4.80
N PHE A 12 -7.74 -12.81 4.45
CA PHE A 12 -8.42 -11.95 5.40
C PHE A 12 -9.54 -12.72 6.09
N LYS A 13 -9.57 -12.64 7.42
CA LYS A 13 -10.69 -13.16 8.23
C LYS A 13 -11.98 -12.38 7.98
N ASP A 14 -11.85 -11.09 7.70
CA ASP A 14 -12.94 -10.19 7.36
C ASP A 14 -12.72 -9.60 5.96
N ALA A 15 -13.56 -10.01 5.01
CA ALA A 15 -13.51 -9.51 3.63
C ALA A 15 -13.91 -8.03 3.52
N ALA A 16 -14.68 -7.49 4.48
CA ALA A 16 -15.05 -6.08 4.51
C ALA A 16 -13.82 -5.19 4.79
N LEU A 17 -12.87 -5.67 5.58
CA LEU A 17 -11.62 -4.96 5.84
C LEU A 17 -10.76 -4.83 4.57
N LEU A 18 -10.59 -5.92 3.80
CA LEU A 18 -9.90 -5.86 2.51
C LEU A 18 -10.63 -4.93 1.52
N LYS A 19 -11.96 -4.95 1.54
CA LYS A 19 -12.75 -4.01 0.72
C LYS A 19 -12.51 -2.57 1.13
N LEU A 20 -12.45 -2.28 2.43
CA LEU A 20 -12.16 -0.93 2.94
C LEU A 20 -10.77 -0.47 2.50
N ALA A 21 -9.75 -1.31 2.62
CA ALA A 21 -8.37 -1.02 2.18
C ALA A 21 -8.29 -0.64 0.69
N LEU A 22 -9.14 -1.22 -0.15
CA LEU A 22 -9.22 -0.96 -1.59
C LEU A 22 -10.17 0.19 -1.96
N THR A 23 -10.79 0.87 -0.98
CA THR A 23 -11.77 1.93 -1.20
C THR A 23 -11.14 3.32 -1.08
N HIS A 24 -11.02 4.02 -2.21
CA HIS A 24 -10.47 5.37 -2.26
C HIS A 24 -11.44 6.42 -1.68
N ARG A 25 -10.90 7.51 -1.13
CA ARG A 25 -11.64 8.65 -0.55
C ARG A 25 -12.72 9.27 -1.44
N SER A 26 -12.65 9.09 -2.76
CA SER A 26 -13.71 9.53 -3.68
C SER A 26 -15.04 8.80 -3.50
N MET A 27 -15.07 7.72 -2.72
CA MET A 27 -16.29 7.01 -2.29
C MET A 27 -16.94 7.60 -1.03
N GLY A 28 -16.34 8.63 -0.42
CA GLY A 28 -16.85 9.29 0.77
C GLY A 28 -16.09 8.92 2.05
N SER A 29 -16.78 8.97 3.19
CA SER A 29 -16.17 8.86 4.53
C SER A 29 -15.71 7.43 4.90
N ASN A 30 -16.26 6.40 4.26
CA ASN A 30 -15.84 5.01 4.49
C ASN A 30 -14.78 4.62 3.45
N ASN A 31 -13.54 5.01 3.71
CA ASN A 31 -12.41 4.88 2.80
C ASN A 31 -11.15 4.35 3.51
N ASN A 32 -10.07 4.20 2.75
CA ASN A 32 -8.82 3.61 3.20
C ASN A 32 -7.86 4.56 3.94
N GLU A 33 -8.09 5.86 4.02
CA GLU A 33 -7.11 6.85 4.56
C GLU A 33 -6.66 6.52 5.98
N ARG A 34 -7.56 5.98 6.82
CA ARG A 34 -7.20 5.57 8.20
C ARG A 34 -6.38 4.28 8.24
N LEU A 35 -6.59 3.38 7.29
CA LEU A 35 -5.81 2.14 7.17
C LEU A 35 -4.43 2.44 6.58
N GLU A 36 -4.37 3.26 5.54
CA GLU A 36 -3.13 3.81 4.96
C GLU A 36 -2.25 4.44 6.04
N PHE A 37 -2.81 5.37 6.84
CA PHE A 37 -2.08 6.03 7.93
C PHE A 37 -1.46 5.03 8.93
N LEU A 38 -2.21 3.98 9.30
CA LEU A 38 -1.69 2.93 10.19
C LEU A 38 -0.64 2.07 9.48
N GLY A 39 -0.89 1.75 8.21
CA GLY A 39 -0.06 0.91 7.36
C GLY A 39 1.31 1.48 7.07
N ASP A 40 1.41 2.78 6.74
CA ASP A 40 2.68 3.48 6.53
C ASP A 40 3.60 3.33 7.76
N SER A 41 3.05 3.56 8.95
CA SER A 41 3.80 3.41 10.20
C SER A 41 4.28 1.96 10.42
N ILE A 42 3.43 0.97 10.15
CA ILE A 42 3.79 -0.46 10.27
C ILE A 42 4.86 -0.84 9.24
N LEU A 43 4.68 -0.45 7.99
CA LEU A 43 5.63 -0.69 6.90
C LEU A 43 7.00 -0.09 7.24
N GLY A 44 7.01 1.15 7.72
CA GLY A 44 8.21 1.85 8.18
C GLY A 44 8.97 1.05 9.25
N VAL A 45 8.26 0.49 10.25
CA VAL A 45 8.87 -0.35 11.29
C VAL A 45 9.41 -1.67 10.72
N VAL A 46 8.64 -2.36 9.87
CA VAL A 46 9.06 -3.64 9.27
C VAL A 46 10.31 -3.47 8.42
N ILE A 47 10.34 -2.46 7.56
CA ILE A 47 11.51 -2.18 6.71
C ILE A 47 12.71 -1.74 7.56
N SER A 48 12.50 -0.89 8.58
CA SER A 48 13.59 -0.48 9.49
C SER A 48 14.22 -1.70 10.18
N ARG A 49 13.39 -2.62 10.68
CA ARG A 49 13.84 -3.84 11.35
C ARG A 49 14.63 -4.76 10.41
N GLU A 50 14.18 -4.92 9.17
CA GLU A 50 14.89 -5.76 8.20
C GLU A 50 16.21 -5.14 7.75
N LEU A 51 16.26 -3.82 7.52
CA LEU A 51 17.50 -3.14 7.19
C LEU A 51 18.51 -3.23 8.33
N TYR A 52 18.08 -3.01 9.58
CA TYR A 52 18.92 -3.15 10.77
C TYR A 52 19.56 -4.54 10.88
N LYS A 53 18.78 -5.61 10.66
CA LYS A 53 19.29 -6.98 10.74
C LYS A 53 20.22 -7.36 9.60
N ARG A 54 19.95 -6.88 8.39
CA ARG A 54 20.70 -7.28 7.18
C ARG A 54 22.00 -6.52 7.00
N PHE A 55 22.07 -5.29 7.53
CA PHE A 55 23.18 -4.37 7.29
C PHE A 55 23.76 -3.85 8.61
N ASP A 56 24.39 -4.75 9.36
CA ASP A 56 24.97 -4.49 10.69
C ASP A 56 26.13 -3.46 10.73
N HIS A 57 26.78 -3.22 9.60
CA HIS A 57 27.93 -2.34 9.44
C HIS A 57 27.58 -1.00 8.76
N VAL A 58 26.31 -0.78 8.42
CA VAL A 58 25.85 0.41 7.72
C VAL A 58 25.36 1.44 8.74
N ASP A 59 25.81 2.69 8.59
CA ASP A 59 25.40 3.81 9.45
C ASP A 59 23.90 4.14 9.34
N GLU A 60 23.35 4.73 10.40
CA GLU A 60 21.93 5.10 10.50
C GLU A 60 21.47 5.95 9.32
N GLY A 61 22.28 6.91 8.87
CA GLY A 61 21.92 7.82 7.78
C GLY A 61 21.69 7.09 6.45
N LYS A 62 22.53 6.10 6.13
CA LYS A 62 22.34 5.22 4.98
C LYS A 62 21.13 4.30 5.15
N LEU A 63 20.92 3.72 6.34
CA LEU A 63 19.74 2.90 6.62
C LEU A 63 18.44 3.69 6.45
N SER A 64 18.40 4.93 6.93
CA SER A 64 17.27 5.84 6.81
C SER A 64 16.97 6.17 5.34
N ARG A 65 18.00 6.46 4.53
CA ARG A 65 17.85 6.66 3.07
C ARG A 65 17.33 5.41 2.35
N LEU A 66 17.85 4.23 2.68
CA LEU A 66 17.38 2.96 2.13
C LEU A 66 15.91 2.72 2.48
N ARG A 67 15.53 2.94 3.74
CA ARG A 67 14.13 2.84 4.18
C ARG A 67 13.24 3.77 3.38
N SER A 68 13.56 5.06 3.32
CA SER A 68 12.79 6.05 2.56
C SER A 68 12.66 5.67 1.08
N HIS A 69 13.69 5.06 0.48
CA HIS A 69 13.62 4.57 -0.89
C HIS A 69 12.66 3.37 -1.06
N LEU A 70 12.61 2.47 -0.07
CA LEU A 70 11.77 1.27 -0.10
C LEU A 70 10.29 1.57 0.17
N VAL A 71 10.00 2.55 1.03
CA VAL A 71 8.63 2.89 1.43
C VAL A 71 8.04 4.08 0.64
N ARG A 72 8.79 4.70 -0.28
CA ARG A 72 8.23 5.80 -1.08
C ARG A 72 7.13 5.32 -2.02
N GLY A 73 6.17 6.21 -2.28
CA GLY A 73 5.01 5.93 -3.14
C GLY A 73 5.34 5.33 -4.50
N GLN A 74 6.42 5.76 -5.16
CA GLN A 74 6.82 5.16 -6.45
C GLN A 74 7.16 3.66 -6.33
N THR A 75 7.85 3.26 -5.25
CA THR A 75 8.21 1.85 -5.01
C THR A 75 6.95 1.05 -4.66
N LEU A 76 6.04 1.64 -3.89
CA LEU A 76 4.76 1.01 -3.53
C LEU A 76 3.80 0.88 -4.72
N ALA A 77 3.74 1.87 -5.61
CA ALA A 77 2.97 1.79 -6.85
C ALA A 77 3.49 0.68 -7.78
N GLN A 78 4.82 0.47 -7.85
CA GLN A 78 5.38 -0.66 -8.58
C GLN A 78 4.95 -2.00 -7.96
N LEU A 79 4.89 -2.09 -6.63
CA LEU A 79 4.37 -3.28 -5.95
C LEU A 79 2.87 -3.47 -6.23
N ALA A 80 2.08 -2.40 -6.18
CA ALA A 80 0.66 -2.41 -6.52
C ALA A 80 0.41 -2.95 -7.94
N GLY A 81 1.26 -2.58 -8.90
CA GLY A 81 1.23 -3.11 -10.26
C GLY A 81 1.45 -4.63 -10.32
N LYS A 82 2.42 -5.17 -9.57
CA LYS A 82 2.63 -6.63 -9.44
C LYS A 82 1.43 -7.34 -8.82
N LEU A 83 0.76 -6.66 -7.89
CA LEU A 83 -0.45 -7.14 -7.23
C LEU A 83 -1.71 -6.96 -8.08
N GLU A 84 -1.64 -6.30 -9.24
CA GLU A 84 -2.77 -5.95 -10.11
C GLU A 84 -3.86 -5.16 -9.35
N LEU A 85 -3.46 -4.24 -8.46
CA LEU A 85 -4.43 -3.48 -7.65
C LEU A 85 -5.32 -2.56 -8.50
N SER A 86 -4.81 -2.05 -9.62
CA SER A 86 -5.53 -1.14 -10.52
C SER A 86 -6.91 -1.66 -10.93
N ASP A 87 -7.06 -2.96 -11.09
CA ASP A 87 -8.29 -3.61 -11.58
C ASP A 87 -9.34 -3.80 -10.48
N ILE A 88 -8.96 -3.65 -9.21
CA ILE A 88 -9.79 -3.96 -8.05
C ILE A 88 -9.97 -2.79 -7.09
N LEU A 89 -9.39 -1.63 -7.39
CA LEU A 89 -9.64 -0.38 -6.67
C LEU A 89 -11.10 0.05 -6.81
N ILE A 90 -11.67 0.51 -5.70
CA ILE A 90 -13.04 1.02 -5.63
C ILE A 90 -12.97 2.55 -5.62
N LEU A 91 -13.39 3.15 -6.73
CA LEU A 91 -13.30 4.57 -6.98
C LEU A 91 -14.69 5.17 -7.25
N GLY A 92 -14.93 6.39 -6.76
CA GLY A 92 -16.08 7.19 -7.17
C GLY A 92 -16.06 7.51 -8.67
N SER A 93 -17.24 7.75 -9.26
CA SER A 93 -17.40 7.88 -10.71
C SER A 93 -16.54 8.96 -11.36
N GLY A 94 -16.31 10.09 -10.69
CA GLY A 94 -15.44 11.16 -11.19
C GLY A 94 -13.97 10.72 -11.25
N GLU A 95 -13.49 10.12 -10.16
CA GLU A 95 -12.11 9.63 -10.06
C GLU A 95 -11.83 8.53 -11.09
N LEU A 96 -12.77 7.60 -11.25
CA LEU A 96 -12.68 6.53 -12.24
C LEU A 96 -12.59 7.08 -13.67
N LYS A 97 -13.45 8.04 -14.04
CA LYS A 97 -13.44 8.67 -15.37
C LYS A 97 -12.14 9.42 -15.66
N SER A 98 -11.52 10.00 -14.64
CA SER A 98 -10.24 10.71 -14.75
C SER A 98 -9.02 9.78 -14.78
N GLY A 99 -9.21 8.46 -14.76
CA GLY A 99 -8.12 7.48 -14.79
C GLY A 99 -7.44 7.26 -13.43
N GLY A 100 -8.11 7.56 -12.31
CA GLY A 100 -7.55 7.45 -10.95
C GLY A 100 -6.96 6.07 -10.64
N PHE A 101 -7.53 5.00 -11.20
CA PHE A 101 -7.04 3.62 -11.03
C PHE A 101 -5.61 3.40 -11.55
N LYS A 102 -5.07 4.31 -12.39
CA LYS A 102 -3.68 4.30 -12.87
C LYS A 102 -2.75 5.24 -12.10
N ARG A 103 -3.26 6.07 -11.20
CA ARG A 103 -2.43 7.03 -10.45
C ARG A 103 -1.57 6.29 -9.43
N GLU A 104 -0.27 6.56 -9.46
CA GLU A 104 0.69 5.93 -8.56
C GLU A 104 0.36 6.19 -7.09
N SER A 105 -0.08 7.40 -6.74
CA SER A 105 -0.45 7.73 -5.36
C SER A 105 -1.58 6.84 -4.85
N ILE A 106 -2.71 6.76 -5.57
CA ILE A 106 -3.87 5.94 -5.17
C ILE A 106 -3.49 4.46 -5.01
N GLN A 107 -2.61 3.97 -5.88
CA GLN A 107 -2.12 2.60 -5.81
C GLN A 107 -1.18 2.35 -4.63
N ALA A 108 -0.30 3.31 -4.33
CA ALA A 108 0.56 3.26 -3.16
C ALA A 108 -0.25 3.28 -1.86
N ASP A 109 -1.21 4.20 -1.74
CA ASP A 109 -2.08 4.32 -0.57
C ASP A 109 -2.84 3.00 -0.30
N ALA A 110 -3.29 2.34 -1.38
CA ALA A 110 -3.94 1.04 -1.27
C ALA A 110 -2.99 -0.09 -0.85
N VAL A 111 -1.70 -0.03 -1.19
CA VAL A 111 -0.70 -1.00 -0.70
C VAL A 111 -0.48 -0.81 0.79
N GLU A 112 -0.42 0.43 1.29
CA GLU A 112 -0.25 0.70 2.72
C GLU A 112 -1.49 0.30 3.51
N ALA A 113 -2.68 0.48 2.95
CA ALA A 113 -3.92 0.12 3.61
C ALA A 113 -4.18 -1.41 3.72
N ILE A 114 -3.47 -2.25 2.97
CA ILE A 114 -3.62 -3.72 2.94
C ILE A 114 -2.73 -4.39 3.99
#